data_AF-A0A560H8B8-F1
#
_entry.id   AF-A0A560H8B8-F1
#
_cell.length_a   1.000
_cell.length_b   1.000
_cell.length_c   1.000
_cell.angle_alpha   90.00
_cell.angle_beta   90.00
_cell.angle_gamma   90.00
#
_symmetry.space_group_name_H-M   'P 1'
#
loop_
_entity.id
_entity.type
_entity.pdbx_description
1 polymer ?
#
loop_
_entity_poly.entity_id
_entity_poly.type
_entity_poly.pdbx_seq_one_letter_code
_entity_poly.pdbx_strand_id
1 'polypeptide(L)'
;MLMRSRLHPDTGERHLGLLRWGLVPSFAKDMSGAAKCINARADTVASKPSFRTAFKKGRCLVPTNSYFEWQVLSDGGKQPYAIGLANDPMMAFAGLWECWKNPASEEWIHTYSIRCSGLIPLGQP
;
A
#
# COMPACT_ATOMS: atom_id res chain seq x y z
N MET A 1 -10.98 -5.96 -2.66
CA MET A 1 -10.92 -6.51 -1.29
C MET A 1 -9.47 -6.86 -1.03
N LEU A 2 -8.85 -6.33 0.02
CA LEU A 2 -7.39 -6.37 0.13
C LEU A 2 -6.96 -6.85 1.51
N MET A 3 -6.23 -7.96 1.51
CA MET A 3 -5.91 -8.75 2.69
C MET A 3 -4.51 -8.42 3.22
N ARG A 4 -4.40 -7.98 4.47
CA ARG A 4 -3.14 -7.96 5.22
C ARG A 4 -2.74 -9.38 5.57
N SER A 5 -1.50 -9.83 5.38
CA SER A 5 -0.94 -10.93 6.19
C SER A 5 -0.04 -10.34 7.27
N ARG A 6 -0.43 -10.40 8.54
CA ARG A 6 0.44 -9.98 9.67
C ARG A 6 0.79 -11.18 10.52
N LEU A 7 2.08 -11.33 10.84
CA LEU A 7 2.54 -12.23 11.89
C LEU A 7 2.01 -11.73 13.24
N HIS A 8 1.25 -12.56 13.93
CA HIS A 8 0.88 -12.34 15.32
C HIS A 8 2.18 -12.32 16.15
N PRO A 9 2.40 -11.31 17.01
CA PRO A 9 3.66 -11.16 17.73
C PRO A 9 3.91 -12.34 18.68
N ASP A 10 2.84 -12.92 19.23
CA ASP A 10 2.96 -13.99 20.24
C ASP A 10 2.85 -15.41 19.65
N THR A 11 2.13 -15.58 18.54
CA THR A 11 1.86 -16.91 17.96
C THR A 11 2.59 -17.14 16.64
N GLY A 12 3.11 -16.09 16.01
CA GLY A 12 3.70 -16.18 14.68
C GLY A 12 2.70 -16.50 13.57
N GLU A 13 1.40 -16.53 13.85
CA GLU A 13 0.38 -16.86 12.86
C GLU A 13 0.13 -15.70 11.90
N ARG A 14 -0.22 -16.00 10.65
CA ARG A 14 -0.57 -14.98 9.66
C ARG A 14 -2.06 -14.69 9.70
N HIS A 15 -2.42 -13.45 10.04
CA HIS A 15 -3.81 -13.01 10.07
C HIS A 15 -4.15 -12.28 8.79
N LEU A 16 -5.30 -12.64 8.19
CA LEU A 16 -5.95 -11.92 7.11
C LEU A 16 -6.88 -10.83 7.66
N GLY A 17 -6.77 -9.62 7.14
CA GLY A 17 -7.64 -8.51 7.55
C GLY A 17 -7.95 -7.56 6.40
N LEU A 18 -9.14 -6.96 6.44
CA LEU A 18 -9.57 -5.94 5.49
C LEU A 18 -9.07 -4.57 5.93
N LEU A 19 -8.39 -3.88 5.02
CA LEU A 19 -7.87 -2.54 5.25
C LEU A 19 -8.31 -1.59 4.13
N ARG A 20 -8.48 -0.32 4.49
CA ARG A 20 -8.77 0.76 3.54
C ARG A 20 -7.51 1.23 2.84
N TRP A 21 -7.54 1.34 1.51
CA TRP A 21 -6.41 1.88 0.74
C TRP A 21 -6.34 3.40 0.87
N GLY A 22 -5.15 3.92 1.15
CA GLY A 22 -4.90 5.30 1.52
C GLY A 22 -4.62 5.38 3.02
N LEU A 23 -3.34 5.33 3.37
CA LEU A 23 -2.90 5.31 4.76
C LEU A 23 -3.26 6.61 5.47
N VAL A 24 -3.81 6.50 6.67
CA VAL A 24 -4.08 7.62 7.57
C VAL A 24 -3.14 7.49 8.77
N PRO A 25 -2.17 8.42 8.94
CA PRO A 25 -1.29 8.40 10.09
C PRO A 25 -2.09 8.57 11.38
N SER A 26 -1.69 7.90 12.45
CA SER A 26 -2.37 7.96 13.77
C SER A 26 -2.58 9.37 14.32
N PHE A 27 -1.72 10.33 13.95
CA PHE A 27 -1.83 11.73 14.37
C PHE A 27 -2.76 12.60 13.50
N ALA A 28 -3.29 12.06 12.40
CA ALA A 28 -4.15 12.82 11.49
C ALA A 28 -5.48 13.19 12.18
N LYS A 29 -5.97 14.40 11.94
CA LYS A 29 -7.25 14.87 12.48
C LYS A 29 -8.44 14.35 11.69
N ASP A 30 -8.24 14.05 10.41
CA ASP A 30 -9.24 13.57 9.47
C ASP A 30 -8.60 12.72 8.36
N MET A 31 -9.41 12.23 7.43
CA MET A 31 -8.98 11.37 6.33
C MET A 31 -8.71 12.11 5.01
N SER A 32 -8.72 13.45 4.99
CA SER A 32 -8.54 14.24 3.76
C SER A 32 -7.19 13.98 3.06
N GLY A 33 -6.17 13.61 3.83
CA GLY A 33 -4.84 13.24 3.33
C GLY A 33 -4.72 11.81 2.79
N ALA A 34 -5.72 10.94 2.99
CA ALA A 34 -5.61 9.51 2.69
C ALA A 34 -5.31 9.23 1.20
N ALA A 35 -5.93 9.98 0.29
CA ALA A 35 -5.74 9.82 -1.15
C ALA A 35 -4.29 10.10 -1.60
N LYS A 36 -3.57 10.98 -0.89
CA LYS A 36 -2.15 11.27 -1.15
C LYS A 36 -1.21 10.21 -0.55
N CYS A 37 -1.74 9.29 0.24
CA CYS A 37 -1.01 8.27 0.98
C CYS A 37 -1.30 6.85 0.48
N ILE A 38 -1.83 6.69 -0.75
CA ILE A 38 -2.04 5.37 -1.37
C ILE A 38 -0.72 4.66 -1.71
N ASN A 39 0.32 5.44 -2.03
CA ASN A 39 1.66 4.97 -2.42
C ASN A 39 2.75 5.64 -1.58
N ALA A 40 3.64 4.83 -1.00
CA ALA A 40 4.77 5.27 -0.18
C ALA A 40 6.09 5.03 -0.92
N ARG A 41 6.81 6.10 -1.26
CA ARG A 41 8.07 6.00 -1.99
C ARG A 41 9.16 5.36 -1.14
N ALA A 42 9.82 4.33 -1.66
CA ALA A 42 10.82 3.54 -0.96
C ALA A 42 12.05 4.34 -0.50
N ASP A 43 12.39 5.44 -1.19
CA ASP A 43 13.50 6.36 -0.89
C ASP A 43 13.29 7.18 0.40
N THR A 44 12.03 7.49 0.73
CA THR A 44 11.66 8.45 1.78
C THR A 44 10.75 7.84 2.85
N VAL A 45 10.32 6.60 2.65
CA VAL A 45 9.36 5.91 3.53
C VAL A 45 9.80 5.84 5.00
N ALA A 46 11.11 5.75 5.25
CA ALA A 46 11.68 5.64 6.59
C ALA A 46 11.69 6.96 7.37
N SER A 47 11.74 8.10 6.67
CA SER A 47 11.85 9.45 7.28
C SER A 47 10.54 10.24 7.22
N LYS A 48 9.71 10.02 6.20
CA LYS A 48 8.48 10.79 5.97
C LYS A 48 7.48 10.59 7.13
N PRO A 49 6.97 11.67 7.76
CA PRO A 49 6.09 11.57 8.93
C PRO A 49 4.87 10.68 8.74
N SER A 50 4.26 10.73 7.55
CA SER A 50 3.08 9.92 7.23
C SER A 50 3.33 8.41 7.22
N PHE A 51 4.58 7.97 7.05
CA PHE A 51 4.90 6.56 6.83
C PHE A 51 5.90 5.98 7.83
N ARG A 52 6.75 6.80 8.46
CA ARG A 52 7.88 6.31 9.30
C ARG A 52 7.44 5.36 10.42
N THR A 53 6.27 5.58 11.01
CA THR A 53 5.74 4.75 12.10
C THR A 53 5.29 3.39 11.56
N ALA A 54 4.44 3.40 10.53
CA ALA A 54 4.02 2.21 9.80
C ALA A 54 5.22 1.43 9.20
N PHE A 55 6.26 2.11 8.71
CA PHE A 55 7.47 1.46 8.19
C PHE A 55 8.20 0.64 9.26
N LYS A 56 8.27 1.15 10.49
CA LYS A 56 8.92 0.47 11.62
C LYS A 56 8.12 -0.74 12.11
N LYS A 57 6.79 -0.61 12.25
CA LYS A 57 5.96 -1.57 13.00
C LYS A 57 4.79 -2.19 12.21
N GLY A 58 4.37 -1.56 11.13
CA GLY A 58 3.17 -1.87 10.39
C GLY A 58 3.46 -2.39 8.97
N ARG A 59 4.29 -3.43 8.82
CA ARG A 59 4.51 -4.07 7.51
C ARG A 59 3.40 -5.09 7.22
N CYS A 60 2.97 -5.17 5.97
CA CYS A 60 2.03 -6.18 5.48
C CYS A 60 2.35 -6.60 4.04
N LEU A 61 1.76 -7.71 3.61
CA LEU A 61 1.67 -8.08 2.19
C LEU A 61 0.28 -7.69 1.68
N VAL A 62 0.25 -7.22 0.43
CA VAL A 62 -0.96 -6.81 -0.30
C VAL A 62 -1.11 -7.75 -1.51
N PRO A 63 -1.92 -8.81 -1.42
CA PRO A 63 -2.10 -9.74 -2.52
C PRO A 63 -2.94 -9.11 -3.64
N THR A 64 -2.58 -9.43 -4.88
CA THR A 64 -3.33 -9.07 -6.09
C THR A 64 -3.04 -10.05 -7.23
N ASN A 65 -3.92 -10.13 -8.22
CA ASN A 65 -3.63 -10.86 -9.46
C ASN A 65 -2.83 -10.00 -10.46
N SER A 66 -3.07 -8.70 -10.45
CA SER A 66 -2.42 -7.72 -11.34
C SER A 66 -2.58 -6.29 -10.80
N TYR A 67 -1.96 -5.32 -11.47
CA TYR A 67 -2.21 -3.90 -11.27
C TYR A 67 -2.21 -3.17 -12.61
N PHE A 68 -2.76 -1.96 -12.64
CA PHE A 68 -2.83 -1.16 -13.87
C PHE A 68 -1.81 -0.03 -13.84
N GLU A 69 -1.15 0.19 -14.97
CA GLU A 69 -0.33 1.38 -15.21
C GLU A 69 -0.69 2.01 -16.55
N TRP A 70 -0.54 3.33 -16.61
CA TRP A 70 -0.87 4.11 -17.80
C TRP A 70 0.41 4.61 -18.45
N GLN A 71 0.70 4.11 -19.65
CA GLN A 71 1.77 4.65 -20.48
C GLN A 71 1.27 5.91 -21.18
N VAL A 72 2.00 7.01 -21.01
CA VAL A 72 1.79 8.22 -21.81
C VAL A 72 2.46 8.00 -23.16
N LEU A 73 1.67 8.11 -24.23
CA LEU A 73 2.11 7.97 -25.62
C LEU A 73 2.65 9.30 -26.14
N SER A 74 3.38 9.26 -27.26
CA SER A 74 4.00 10.44 -27.87
C SER A 74 3.00 11.52 -28.29
N ASP A 75 1.75 11.14 -28.57
CA ASP A 75 0.64 12.03 -28.92
C ASP A 75 -0.11 12.59 -27.69
N GLY A 76 0.34 12.26 -26.48
CA GLY A 76 -0.32 12.64 -25.22
C GLY A 76 -1.48 11.72 -24.82
N GLY A 77 -1.80 10.70 -25.65
CA GLY A 77 -2.73 9.64 -25.30
C GLY A 77 -2.24 8.81 -24.11
N LYS A 78 -3.16 8.08 -23.47
CA LYS A 78 -2.83 7.16 -22.38
C LYS A 78 -3.28 5.74 -22.71
N GLN A 79 -2.34 4.81 -22.76
CA GLN A 79 -2.63 3.39 -22.92
C GLN A 79 -2.59 2.70 -21.55
N PRO A 80 -3.69 2.11 -21.07
CA PRO A 80 -3.66 1.27 -19.88
C PRO A 80 -3.05 -0.10 -20.18
N TYR A 81 -2.22 -0.59 -19.26
CA TYR A 81 -1.69 -1.95 -19.25
C TYR A 81 -2.08 -2.62 -17.93
N ALA A 82 -2.54 -3.87 -18.01
CA ALA A 82 -2.59 -4.75 -16.86
C ALA A 82 -1.23 -5.46 -16.73
N ILE A 83 -0.58 -5.31 -15.57
CA ILE A 83 0.72 -5.90 -15.28
C ILE A 83 0.53 -6.97 -14.21
N GLY A 84 1.00 -8.18 -14.49
CA GLY A 84 0.97 -9.33 -13.59
C GLY A 84 2.17 -10.25 -13.83
N LEU A 85 2.30 -11.30 -13.03
CA LEU A 85 3.35 -12.29 -13.21
C LEU A 85 2.99 -13.24 -14.37
N ALA A 86 3.96 -13.58 -15.21
CA ALA A 86 3.73 -14.37 -16.41
C ALA A 86 3.17 -15.78 -16.12
N ASN A 87 3.63 -16.40 -15.04
CA ASN A 87 3.34 -17.80 -14.71
C ASN A 87 2.74 -17.99 -13.30
N ASP A 88 2.37 -16.91 -12.61
CA ASP A 88 1.77 -16.97 -11.28
C ASP A 88 0.51 -16.10 -11.25
N PRO A 89 -0.68 -16.67 -10.98
CA PRO A 89 -1.90 -15.88 -10.92
C PRO A 89 -1.95 -14.95 -9.72
N MET A 90 -1.06 -15.06 -8.73
CA MET A 90 -1.09 -14.26 -7.51
C MET A 90 0.28 -13.65 -7.19
N MET A 91 0.33 -12.33 -7.16
CA MET A 91 1.47 -11.58 -6.67
C MET A 91 1.13 -10.84 -5.38
N ALA A 92 2.14 -10.30 -4.71
CA ALA A 92 1.94 -9.44 -3.55
C ALA A 92 2.84 -8.22 -3.59
N PHE A 93 2.28 -7.06 -3.21
CA PHE A 93 3.08 -5.87 -2.94
C PHE A 93 3.52 -5.82 -1.48
N ALA A 94 4.68 -5.21 -1.25
CA ALA A 94 5.06 -4.75 0.07
C ALA A 94 4.14 -3.58 0.48
N GLY A 95 3.40 -3.75 1.57
CA GLY A 95 2.50 -2.75 2.09
C GLY A 95 2.94 -2.24 3.47
N LEU A 96 2.47 -1.04 3.79
CA LEU A 96 2.50 -0.45 5.12
C LEU A 96 1.09 -0.25 5.62
N TRP A 97 0.84 -0.45 6.91
CA TRP A 97 -0.47 -0.27 7.49
C TRP A 97 -0.41 0.38 8.88
N GLU A 98 -1.48 1.05 9.25
CA GLU A 98 -1.65 1.69 10.55
C GLU A 98 -3.12 1.69 10.98
N CYS A 99 -3.36 1.67 12.29
CA CYS A 99 -4.68 1.92 12.86
C CYS A 99 -4.85 3.42 13.09
N TRP A 100 -5.95 3.97 12.63
CA TRP A 100 -6.34 5.35 12.94
C TRP A 100 -7.69 5.33 13.66
N LYS A 101 -7.77 6.01 14.80
CA LYS A 101 -9.03 6.17 15.53
C LYS A 101 -9.67 7.47 15.07
N ASN A 102 -10.86 7.40 14.51
CA ASN A 102 -11.57 8.58 14.04
C ASN A 102 -11.93 9.47 15.25
N PRO A 103 -11.44 10.72 15.33
CA PRO A 103 -11.73 11.59 16.46
C PRO A 103 -13.20 11.97 16.61
N ALA A 104 -14.00 11.86 15.55
CA ALA A 104 -15.42 12.21 15.57
C ALA A 104 -16.31 11.01 15.95
N SER A 105 -15.98 9.80 15.50
CA SER A 105 -16.81 8.61 15.73
C SER A 105 -16.22 7.62 16.74
N GLU A 106 -14.98 7.84 17.20
CA GLU A 106 -14.20 6.92 18.04
C GLU A 106 -13.96 5.53 17.40
N GLU A 107 -14.30 5.36 16.12
CA GLU A 107 -14.15 4.12 15.37
C GLU A 107 -12.68 3.88 14.98
N TRP A 108 -12.22 2.64 15.12
CA TRP A 108 -10.92 2.22 14.62
C TRP A 108 -10.99 1.84 13.14
N ILE A 109 -10.18 2.50 12.33
CA ILE A 109 -10.06 2.22 10.90
C ILE A 109 -8.64 1.72 10.62
N HIS A 110 -8.53 0.54 10.03
CA HIS A 110 -7.25 0.03 9.54
C HIS A 110 -7.02 0.52 8.12
N THR A 111 -5.91 1.22 7.90
CA THR A 111 -5.56 1.79 6.60
C THR A 111 -4.20 1.31 6.13
N TYR A 112 -3.96 1.32 4.81
CA TYR A 112 -2.69 0.87 4.24
C TYR A 112 -2.24 1.69 3.03
N SER A 113 -0.95 1.58 2.73
CA SER A 113 -0.25 2.15 1.58
C SER A 113 0.59 1.07 0.90
N ILE A 114 0.73 1.14 -0.42
CA ILE A 114 1.66 0.27 -1.17
C ILE A 114 3.03 0.94 -1.19
N ARG A 115 4.09 0.20 -0.87
CA ARG A 115 5.46 0.70 -1.01
C ARG A 115 5.85 0.64 -2.48
N CYS A 116 6.21 1.78 -3.06
CA CYS A 116 6.65 1.90 -4.45
C CYS A 116 8.14 2.23 -4.53
N SER A 117 8.88 1.48 -5.33
CA SER A 117 10.24 1.82 -5.75
C SER A 117 10.22 2.58 -7.07
N GLY A 118 11.40 2.95 -7.58
CA GLY A 118 11.52 3.44 -8.97
C GLY A 118 10.94 2.43 -9.96
N LEU A 119 10.52 2.92 -11.13
CA LEU A 119 10.09 2.10 -12.24
C LEU A 119 11.25 1.19 -12.67
N ILE A 120 10.99 -0.10 -12.69
CA ILE A 120 11.84 -1.05 -13.41
C ILE A 120 11.35 -0.99 -14.87
N PRO A 121 12.22 -0.72 -15.85
CA PRO A 121 11.81 -0.76 -17.24
C PRO A 121 11.27 -2.15 -17.57
N LEU A 122 10.05 -2.21 -18.12
CA LEU A 122 9.46 -3.46 -18.59
C LEU A 122 10.30 -3.98 -19.77
N GLY A 123 10.86 -5.20 -19.65
CA GLY A 123 11.57 -5.86 -20.74
C GLY A 123 13.10 -5.72 -20.78
N GLN A 124 13.75 -5.37 -19.67
CA GLN A 124 15.20 -5.58 -19.53
C GLN A 124 15.46 -6.94 -18.83
N PRO A 125 16.42 -7.74 -19.31
CA PRO A 125 16.76 -9.04 -18.71
C PRO A 125 17.29 -8.92 -17.28
#